data_AF-A0A257QQ63-F1
#
_entry.id   AF-A0A257QQ63-F1
#
_cell.length_a   1.000
_cell.length_b   1.000
_cell.length_c   1.000
_cell.angle_alpha   90.00
_cell.angle_beta   90.00
_cell.angle_gamma   90.00
#
_symmetry.space_group_name_H-M   'P 1'
#
loop_
_entity.id
_entity.type
_entity.pdbx_description
1 polymer ?
#
loop_
_entity_poly.entity_id
_entity_poly.type
_entity_poly.pdbx_seq_one_letter_code
_entity_poly.pdbx_strand_id
1 'polypeptide(L)'
;MAQRGAAVRIVRLVLGGIIVLVLISFLLSNRDGTGVNFWPFGLLAELPVGALVLAALVLGFVAGLTWHLPQRLRAGRRAKSAEKRVAVLEAQIAAQQPATVLPAKP
;
A
#
# COMPACT_ATOMS: atom_id res chain seq x y z
N MET A 1 14.26 -17.98 5.99
CA MET A 1 13.15 -16.99 5.96
C MET A 1 13.17 -16.03 4.77
N ALA A 2 14.32 -15.72 4.14
CA ALA A 2 14.43 -14.79 3.01
C ALA A 2 13.65 -15.20 1.73
N GLN A 3 13.50 -16.50 1.45
CA GLN A 3 12.84 -16.99 0.23
C GLN A 3 11.34 -16.66 0.14
N ARG A 4 10.63 -16.57 1.29
CA ARG A 4 9.19 -16.24 1.31
C ARG A 4 8.93 -14.82 0.82
N GLY A 5 9.84 -13.88 1.08
CA GLY A 5 9.71 -12.49 0.63
C GLY A 5 9.89 -12.33 -0.88
N ALA A 6 10.83 -13.07 -1.48
CA ALA A 6 11.06 -13.04 -2.92
C ALA A 6 9.89 -13.66 -3.70
N ALA A 7 9.39 -14.82 -3.26
CA ALA A 7 8.25 -15.49 -3.90
C ALA A 7 6.99 -14.63 -3.91
N VAL A 8 6.63 -13.99 -2.78
CA VAL A 8 5.46 -13.10 -2.72
C VAL A 8 5.61 -11.88 -3.64
N ARG A 9 6.82 -11.33 -3.75
CA ARG A 9 7.09 -10.23 -4.68
C ARG A 9 6.91 -10.65 -6.13
N ILE A 10 7.42 -11.82 -6.51
CA ILE A 10 7.28 -12.36 -7.87
C ILE A 10 5.81 -12.62 -8.19
N VAL A 11 5.07 -13.31 -7.31
CA VAL A 11 3.63 -13.57 -7.50
C VAL A 11 2.87 -12.26 -7.69
N ARG A 12 3.14 -11.26 -6.85
CA ARG A 12 2.51 -9.95 -6.96
C ARG A 12 2.87 -9.23 -8.26
N LEU A 13 4.12 -9.33 -8.73
CA LEU A 13 4.56 -8.75 -9.99
C LEU A 13 3.90 -9.44 -11.19
N VAL A 14 3.82 -10.77 -11.17
CA VAL A 14 3.18 -11.54 -12.25
C VAL A 14 1.68 -11.23 -12.30
N LEU A 15 0.97 -11.29 -11.17
CA LEU A 15 -0.45 -10.92 -11.13
C LEU A 15 -0.67 -9.47 -11.58
N GLY A 16 0.16 -8.54 -11.11
CA GLY A 16 0.10 -7.14 -11.54
C GLY A 16 0.32 -6.98 -13.04
N GLY A 17 1.32 -7.68 -13.59
CA GLY A 17 1.62 -7.68 -15.02
C GLY A 17 0.47 -8.22 -15.85
N ILE A 18 -0.16 -9.31 -15.43
CA ILE A 18 -1.36 -9.88 -16.10
C ILE A 18 -2.49 -8.86 -16.11
N ILE A 19 -2.78 -8.21 -14.97
CA ILE A 19 -3.82 -7.16 -14.89
C ILE A 19 -3.51 -6.01 -15.85
N VAL A 20 -2.26 -5.54 -15.88
CA VAL A 20 -1.83 -4.47 -16.80
C VAL A 20 -2.01 -4.88 -18.26
N LEU A 21 -1.62 -6.11 -18.63
CA LEU A 21 -1.82 -6.62 -19.98
C LEU A 21 -3.29 -6.69 -20.37
N VAL A 22 -4.14 -7.16 -19.47
CA VAL A 22 -5.61 -7.18 -19.68
C VAL A 22 -6.15 -5.77 -19.87
N LEU A 23 -5.73 -4.81 -19.04
CA LEU A 23 -6.15 -3.41 -19.16
C LEU A 23 -5.72 -2.79 -20.49
N ILE A 24 -4.48 -3.04 -20.92
CA ILE A 24 -3.97 -2.55 -22.22
C ILE A 24 -4.76 -3.17 -23.36
N SER A 25 -4.95 -4.50 -23.33
CA SER A 25 -5.73 -5.21 -24.36
C SER A 25 -7.16 -4.69 -24.42
N PHE A 26 -7.78 -4.43 -23.26
CA PHE A 26 -9.11 -3.84 -23.17
C PHE A 26 -9.16 -2.43 -23.76
N LEU A 27 -8.16 -1.60 -23.48
CA LEU A 27 -8.05 -0.23 -24.02
C LEU A 27 -7.91 -0.23 -25.54
N LEU A 28 -7.04 -1.08 -26.08
CA LEU A 28 -6.80 -1.17 -27.52
C LEU A 28 -8.00 -1.75 -28.25
N SER A 29 -8.66 -2.75 -27.66
CA SER A 29 -9.82 -3.40 -28.26
C SER A 29 -11.09 -2.54 -28.19
N ASN A 30 -11.20 -1.64 -27.21
CA ASN A 30 -12.35 -0.75 -27.02
C ASN A 30 -11.94 0.71 -27.26
N ARG A 31 -11.30 0.95 -28.41
CA ARG A 31 -10.87 2.29 -28.87
C ARG A 31 -11.95 3.04 -29.63
N ASP A 32 -13.00 2.35 -30.05
CA ASP A 32 -14.09 2.96 -30.80
C ASP A 32 -14.93 3.85 -29.87
N GLY A 33 -15.32 5.02 -30.38
CA GLY A 33 -16.10 5.98 -29.63
C GLY A 33 -17.48 5.43 -29.29
N THR A 34 -17.86 5.51 -28.01
CA THR A 34 -19.22 5.19 -27.55
C THR A 34 -19.83 6.42 -26.91
N GLY A 35 -21.11 6.66 -27.20
CA GLY A 35 -21.83 7.81 -26.65
C GLY A 35 -22.02 7.69 -25.14
N VAL A 36 -21.37 8.57 -24.39
CA VAL A 36 -21.48 8.63 -22.93
C VAL A 36 -22.59 9.58 -22.56
N ASN A 37 -23.68 9.03 -22.02
CA ASN A 37 -24.84 9.81 -21.60
C ASN A 37 -24.91 9.86 -20.07
N PHE A 38 -25.17 11.05 -19.52
CA PHE A 38 -25.36 11.24 -18.09
C PHE A 38 -26.70 11.90 -17.85
N TRP A 39 -27.61 11.19 -17.18
CA TRP A 39 -28.93 11.72 -16.90
C TRP A 39 -28.88 12.74 -15.75
N PRO A 40 -29.64 13.86 -15.79
CA PRO A 40 -30.59 14.30 -16.83
C PRO A 40 -29.96 15.09 -17.99
N PHE A 41 -28.63 15.25 -18.01
CA PHE A 41 -27.90 16.16 -18.89
C PHE A 41 -27.77 15.67 -20.36
N GLY A 42 -28.00 14.39 -20.63
CA GLY A 42 -27.95 13.81 -21.98
C GLY A 42 -26.53 13.38 -22.41
N LEU A 43 -26.24 13.43 -23.70
CA LEU A 43 -24.94 13.03 -24.26
C LEU A 43 -23.86 14.03 -23.83
N LEU A 44 -22.86 13.55 -23.10
CA LEU A 44 -21.72 14.35 -22.68
C LEU A 44 -20.65 14.41 -23.76
N ALA A 45 -20.25 13.25 -24.27
CA ALA A 45 -19.21 13.11 -25.29
C ALA A 45 -19.16 11.67 -25.83
N GLU A 46 -18.51 11.49 -26.97
CA GLU A 46 -18.14 10.17 -27.48
C GLU A 46 -16.73 9.84 -27.00
N LEU A 47 -16.64 8.89 -26.07
CA LEU A 47 -15.36 8.40 -25.58
C LEU A 47 -15.29 6.89 -25.75
N PRO A 48 -14.09 6.34 -25.97
CA PRO A 48 -13.90 4.90 -25.91
C PRO A 48 -14.16 4.39 -24.49
N VAL A 49 -14.88 3.28 -24.36
CA VAL A 49 -15.18 2.66 -23.05
C VAL A 49 -13.90 2.38 -22.27
N GLY A 50 -12.82 2.01 -22.96
CA GLY A 50 -11.49 1.85 -22.36
C GLY A 50 -11.05 3.06 -21.55
N ALA A 51 -11.20 4.26 -22.10
CA ALA A 51 -10.81 5.50 -21.44
C ALA A 51 -11.62 5.78 -20.17
N LEU A 52 -12.93 5.51 -20.20
CA LEU A 52 -13.82 5.69 -19.04
C LEU A 52 -13.46 4.76 -17.90
N VAL A 53 -13.25 3.48 -18.20
CA VAL A 53 -12.87 2.46 -17.20
C VAL A 53 -11.52 2.82 -16.57
N LEU A 54 -10.55 3.25 -17.39
CA LEU A 54 -9.24 3.66 -16.88
C LEU A 54 -9.34 4.91 -16.00
N ALA A 55 -10.13 5.91 -16.40
CA ALA A 55 -10.37 7.10 -15.59
C ALA A 55 -11.02 6.74 -14.24
N ALA A 56 -12.04 5.88 -14.25
CA ALA A 56 -12.68 5.39 -13.04
C ALA A 56 -11.71 4.62 -12.13
N LEU A 57 -10.84 3.78 -12.71
CA LEU A 57 -9.81 3.05 -11.97
C LEU A 57 -8.79 4.00 -11.32
N VAL A 58 -8.32 5.01 -12.05
CA VAL A 58 -7.39 6.02 -11.51
C VAL A 58 -8.05 6.81 -10.38
N LEU A 59 -9.29 7.25 -10.56
CA LEU A 59 -10.02 7.98 -9.52
C LEU A 59 -10.24 7.11 -8.28
N GLY A 60 -10.66 5.86 -8.44
CA GLY A 60 -10.81 4.90 -7.35
C GLY A 60 -9.49 4.62 -6.63
N PHE A 61 -8.39 4.49 -7.37
CA PHE A 61 -7.05 4.30 -6.79
C PHE A 61 -6.62 5.52 -5.98
N VAL A 62 -6.76 6.73 -6.53
CA VAL A 62 -6.41 7.98 -5.84
C VAL A 62 -7.27 8.14 -4.58
N ALA A 63 -8.57 7.91 -4.66
CA ALA A 63 -9.48 7.96 -3.52
C ALA A 63 -9.11 6.93 -2.43
N GLY A 64 -8.81 5.69 -2.82
CA GLY A 64 -8.35 4.66 -1.89
C GLY A 64 -7.00 5.02 -1.24
N LEU A 65 -6.08 5.58 -2.02
CA LEU A 65 -4.76 6.00 -1.54
C LEU A 65 -4.89 7.13 -0.52
N THR A 66 -5.65 8.19 -0.83
CA THR A 66 -5.85 9.33 0.07
C THR A 66 -6.57 8.92 1.35
N TRP A 67 -7.47 7.94 1.29
CA TRP A 67 -8.15 7.40 2.47
C TRP A 67 -7.21 6.59 3.39
N HIS A 68 -6.35 5.74 2.82
CA HIS A 68 -5.52 4.80 3.61
C HIS A 68 -4.14 5.33 4.02
N LEU A 69 -3.54 6.26 3.27
CA LEU A 69 -2.22 6.84 3.58
C LEU A 69 -2.13 7.43 5.00
N PRO A 70 -3.08 8.25 5.47
CA PRO A 70 -3.00 8.87 6.79
C PRO A 70 -2.95 7.84 7.91
N GLN A 71 -3.73 6.76 7.81
CA GLN A 71 -3.79 5.69 8.79
C GLN A 71 -2.47 4.91 8.84
N ARG A 72 -1.89 4.59 7.68
CA ARG A 72 -0.59 3.90 7.59
C ARG A 72 0.55 4.76 8.12
N LEU A 73 0.59 6.06 7.80
CA LEU A 73 1.60 6.98 8.31
C LEU A 73 1.50 7.15 9.83
N ARG A 74 0.28 7.21 10.38
CA ARG A 74 0.04 7.22 11.84
C ARG A 74 0.50 5.94 12.51
N ALA A 75 0.25 4.78 11.90
CA ALA A 75 0.73 3.49 12.41
C ALA A 75 2.27 3.42 12.45
N GLY A 76 2.94 3.85 11.38
CA GLY A 76 4.41 3.88 11.32
C GLY A 76 5.03 4.84 12.35
N ARG A 77 4.40 6.00 12.59
CA ARG A 77 4.81 6.91 13.67
C ARG A 77 4.65 6.28 15.05
N ARG A 78 3.53 5.61 15.30
CA ARG A 78 3.28 4.91 16.58
C ARG A 78 4.28 3.78 16.82
N ALA A 79 4.63 3.02 15.78
CA ALA A 79 5.65 1.97 15.87
C ALA A 79 7.01 2.56 16.30
N LYS A 80 7.48 3.63 15.64
CA LYS A 80 8.72 4.31 16.03
C LYS A 80 8.69 4.89 17.44
N SER A 81 7.54 5.42 17.88
CA SER A 81 7.38 5.91 19.25
C SER A 81 7.39 4.77 20.27
N ALA A 82 6.82 3.61 19.94
CA ALA A 82 6.84 2.42 20.80
C ALA A 82 8.26 1.86 20.93
N GLU A 83 8.99 1.74 19.82
CA GLU A 83 10.40 1.31 19.81
C GLU A 83 11.27 2.20 20.71
N LYS A 84 11.11 3.53 20.63
CA LYS A 84 11.82 4.46 21.51
C LYS A 84 11.49 4.27 22.99
N ARG A 85 10.22 3.98 23.31
CA ARG A 85 9.79 3.74 24.69
C ARG A 85 10.37 2.44 25.24
N VAL A 86 10.39 1.38 24.44
CA VAL A 86 11.03 0.10 24.80
C VAL A 86 12.52 0.31 25.06
N ALA A 87 13.24 0.98 24.16
CA ALA A 87 14.67 1.25 24.34
C ALA A 87 14.99 2.06 25.60
N VAL A 88 14.13 3.03 25.95
CA VAL A 88 14.28 3.83 27.18
C VAL A 88 14.01 2.98 28.43
N LEU A 89 13.00 2.10 28.40
CA LEU A 89 12.71 1.18 29.51
C LEU A 89 13.83 0.15 29.69
N GLU A 90 14.37 -0.40 28.60
CA GLU A 90 15.52 -1.31 28.64
C GLU A 90 16.76 -0.62 29.23
N ALA A 91 17.03 0.63 28.85
CA ALA A 91 18.13 1.42 29.40
C ALA A 91 17.96 1.72 30.90
N GLN A 92 16.72 1.98 31.36
CA GLN A 92 16.43 2.18 32.78
C GLN A 92 16.61 0.90 33.59
N ILE A 93 16.16 -0.25 33.06
CA ILE A 93 16.38 -1.56 33.68
C ILE A 93 17.88 -1.87 33.77
N ALA A 94 18.64 -1.60 32.71
CA ALA A 94 20.10 -1.79 32.71
C ALA A 94 20.81 -0.86 33.72
N ALA A 95 20.34 0.38 33.88
CA ALA A 95 20.89 1.32 34.86
C ALA A 95 20.48 1.00 36.31
N GLN A 96 19.35 0.32 36.52
CA GLN A 96 18.83 -0.10 37.83
C GLN A 96 19.23 -1.52 38.21
N GLN A 97 19.98 -2.24 37.37
CA GLN A 97 20.70 -3.42 37.81
C GLN A 97 21.95 -2.94 38.58
N PRO A 98 21.96 -2.91 39.93
CA PRO A 98 23.21 -2.80 40.65
C PRO A 98 24.07 -3.97 40.19
N ALA A 99 25.36 -3.70 39.97
CA ALA A 99 26.38 -4.72 39.76
C ALA A 99 26.13 -5.83 40.78
N THR A 100 25.50 -6.92 40.33
CA THR A 100 25.20 -8.05 41.19
C THR A 100 26.56 -8.62 41.50
N VAL A 101 27.00 -8.28 42.71
CA VAL A 101 28.20 -8.71 43.38
C VAL A 101 28.36 -10.19 43.08
N LEU A 102 29.28 -10.53 42.17
CA LEU A 102 29.74 -11.90 42.02
C LEU A 102 30.49 -12.21 43.32
N PRO A 103 29.99 -13.11 44.20
CA PRO A 103 30.76 -13.49 45.37
C PRO A 103 32.04 -14.17 44.90
N ALA A 104 33.18 -13.64 45.35
CA ALA A 104 34.49 -14.22 45.14
C ALA A 104 34.46 -15.67 45.63
N LYS A 105 34.73 -16.59 44.70
CA LYS A 105 34.82 -18.03 44.98
C LYS A 105 36.02 -18.28 45.91
N PRO A 106 35.86 -19.05 46.99
CA PRO A 106 36.95 -19.39 47.91
C PRO A 106 38.02 -20.26 47.25
#